data_AF-A0A2N2BQS1-F1
#
_entry.id   AF-A0A2N2BQS1-F1
#
_cell.length_a   1.000
_cell.length_b   1.000
_cell.length_c   1.000
_cell.angle_alpha   90.00
_cell.angle_beta   90.00
_cell.angle_gamma   90.00
#
_symmetry.space_group_name_H-M   'P 1'
#
loop_
_entity.id
_entity.type
_entity.pdbx_description
1 polymer ?
#
loop_
_entity_poly.entity_id
_entity_poly.type
_entity_poly.pdbx_seq_one_letter_code
_entity_poly.pdbx_strand_id
1 'polypeptide(L)'
;MTYLIQFLKEKKTMLCLIILATVIQSFSMLAVPYFAAKIIDDGILKKDLMAIVLLGLQMLAAVGLSGLISLWASYLSADLAALSGKYLRDRIFDKTQVLSIRDFNRFGTASMITRATSDITVIQQTVIMFVQMILPAPIIAITAIIMTIGVSSSLVWIPIIAMVVFMLAIYLIFIKASPISKTIQKRLDVINRIMGEAITGVRVIRAFDNSEFERKRTNQAFLNYADNVIR
;
A
#
# COMPACT_ATOMS: atom_id res chain seq x y z
N MET A 1 -14.97 -4.88 -7.43
CA MET A 1 -14.06 -5.92 -6.89
C MET A 1 -14.14 -7.24 -7.66
N THR A 2 -15.33 -7.76 -7.99
CA THR A 2 -15.49 -9.03 -8.72
C THR A 2 -14.69 -9.11 -10.04
N TYR A 3 -14.75 -8.07 -10.88
CA TYR A 3 -14.00 -8.01 -12.14
C TYR A 3 -12.48 -8.00 -11.96
N LEU A 4 -11.99 -7.37 -10.89
CA LEU A 4 -10.55 -7.36 -10.57
C LEU A 4 -10.10 -8.75 -10.11
N ILE A 5 -10.89 -9.43 -9.27
CA ILE A 5 -10.60 -10.81 -8.83
C ILE A 5 -10.63 -11.77 -10.02
N GLN A 6 -11.57 -11.60 -10.94
CA GLN A 6 -11.64 -12.40 -12.16
C GLN A 6 -10.42 -12.18 -13.05
N PHE A 7 -10.00 -10.94 -13.24
CA PHE A 7 -8.76 -10.61 -13.97
C PHE A 7 -7.52 -11.26 -13.31
N LEU A 8 -7.39 -11.17 -11.98
CA LEU A 8 -6.28 -11.79 -11.26
C LEU A 8 -6.28 -13.33 -11.38
N LYS A 9 -7.46 -13.95 -11.41
CA LYS A 9 -7.59 -15.40 -11.69
C LYS A 9 -7.16 -15.75 -13.11
N GLU A 10 -7.50 -14.92 -14.09
CA GLU A 10 -7.14 -15.10 -15.49
C GLU A 10 -5.62 -14.92 -15.71
N LYS A 11 -5.01 -13.96 -15.01
CA LYS A 11 -3.55 -13.70 -15.02
C LYS A 11 -2.79 -14.40 -13.89
N LYS A 12 -3.29 -15.56 -13.41
CA LYS A 12 -2.67 -16.34 -12.32
C LYS A 12 -1.21 -16.71 -12.58
N THR A 13 -0.82 -16.96 -13.83
CA THR A 13 0.56 -17.32 -14.18
C THR A 13 1.52 -16.18 -13.88
N MET A 14 1.13 -14.95 -14.22
CA MET A 14 1.92 -13.75 -13.98
C MET A 14 2.03 -13.46 -12.49
N LEU A 15 0.91 -13.59 -11.76
CA LEU A 15 0.91 -13.46 -10.29
C LEU A 15 1.82 -14.50 -9.62
N CYS A 16 1.79 -15.75 -10.08
CA CYS A 16 2.64 -16.83 -9.57
C CYS A 16 4.13 -16.53 -9.82
N LEU A 17 4.49 -16.03 -11.01
CA LEU A 17 5.86 -15.60 -11.33
C LEU A 17 6.33 -14.47 -10.42
N ILE A 18 5.46 -13.49 -10.13
CA ILE A 18 5.80 -12.40 -9.21
C ILE A 18 6.02 -12.94 -7.80
N ILE A 19 5.12 -13.78 -7.29
CA ILE A 19 5.26 -14.41 -5.96
C ILE A 19 6.57 -15.19 -5.88
N LEU A 20 6.87 -16.00 -6.89
CA LEU A 20 8.09 -16.80 -6.95
C LEU A 20 9.33 -15.89 -6.98
N ALA A 21 9.32 -14.83 -7.77
CA ALA A 21 10.40 -13.85 -7.80
C ALA A 21 10.59 -13.17 -6.43
N THR A 22 9.50 -12.78 -5.76
CA THR A 22 9.54 -12.18 -4.41
C THR A 22 10.08 -13.15 -3.37
N VAL A 23 9.73 -14.44 -3.45
CA VAL A 23 10.28 -15.47 -2.55
C VAL A 23 11.79 -15.57 -2.73
N ILE A 24 12.26 -15.75 -3.98
CA ILE A 24 13.70 -15.87 -4.26
C ILE A 24 14.44 -14.61 -3.83
N GLN A 25 13.88 -13.43 -4.13
CA GLN A 25 14.43 -12.15 -3.70
C GLN A 25 14.56 -12.07 -2.17
N SER A 26 13.54 -12.52 -1.44
CA SER A 26 13.54 -12.49 0.04
C SER A 26 14.65 -13.38 0.62
N PHE A 27 14.88 -14.56 0.04
CA PHE A 27 15.98 -15.44 0.44
C PHE A 27 17.35 -14.79 0.14
N SER A 28 17.53 -14.23 -1.05
CA SER A 28 18.78 -13.56 -1.42
C SER A 28 19.07 -12.34 -0.55
N MET A 29 18.04 -11.58 -0.18
CA MET A 29 18.16 -10.43 0.73
C MET A 29 18.59 -10.85 2.14
N LEU A 30 17.99 -11.91 2.68
CA LEU A 30 18.32 -12.45 4.00
C LEU A 30 19.63 -13.28 4.01
N ALA A 31 20.15 -13.67 2.85
CA ALA A 31 21.46 -14.31 2.75
C ALA A 31 22.62 -13.33 3.09
N VAL A 32 22.42 -12.02 2.92
CA VAL A 32 23.43 -11.00 3.24
C VAL A 32 23.88 -11.06 4.72
N PRO A 33 22.97 -10.95 5.72
CA PRO A 33 23.37 -11.07 7.12
C PRO A 33 23.91 -12.47 7.46
N TYR A 34 23.45 -13.52 6.78
CA TYR A 34 24.00 -14.88 6.95
C TYR A 34 25.47 -14.96 6.51
N PHE A 35 25.81 -14.43 5.33
CA PHE A 35 27.20 -14.38 4.87
C PHE A 35 28.05 -13.47 5.76
N ALA A 36 27.49 -12.35 6.24
CA ALA A 36 28.18 -11.48 7.18
C ALA A 36 28.56 -12.22 8.48
N ALA A 37 27.66 -13.04 9.03
CA ALA A 37 27.97 -13.89 10.19
C ALA A 37 29.07 -14.91 9.88
N LYS A 38 29.00 -15.60 8.73
CA LYS A 38 30.06 -16.52 8.30
C LYS A 38 31.41 -15.87 8.10
N ILE A 39 31.46 -14.62 7.60
CA ILE A 39 32.72 -13.88 7.47
C ILE A 39 33.36 -13.69 8.84
N ILE A 40 32.57 -13.44 9.89
CA ILE A 40 33.09 -13.34 11.26
C ILE A 40 33.58 -14.71 11.73
N ASP A 41 32.73 -15.74 11.65
CA ASP A 41 32.99 -17.05 12.25
C ASP A 41 34.08 -17.86 11.53
N ASP A 42 34.01 -17.92 10.19
CA ASP A 42 34.92 -18.71 9.36
C ASP A 42 36.09 -17.90 8.81
N GLY A 43 35.95 -16.58 8.73
CA GLY A 43 36.99 -15.69 8.22
C GLY A 43 37.82 -15.06 9.34
N ILE A 44 37.22 -14.13 10.09
CA ILE A 44 37.92 -13.29 11.07
C ILE A 44 38.44 -14.13 12.25
N LEU A 45 37.60 -14.97 12.86
CA LEU A 45 38.01 -15.77 14.01
C LEU A 45 39.09 -16.80 13.66
N LYS A 46 39.05 -17.37 12.45
CA LYS A 46 40.04 -18.34 11.94
C LYS A 46 41.25 -17.69 11.26
N LYS A 47 41.24 -16.35 11.10
CA LYS A 47 42.24 -15.56 10.37
C LYS A 47 42.47 -16.03 8.93
N ASP A 48 41.43 -16.56 8.28
CA ASP A 48 41.49 -17.01 6.90
C ASP A 48 41.03 -15.90 5.94
N LEU A 49 41.99 -15.24 5.31
CA LEU A 49 41.73 -14.18 4.32
C LEU A 49 41.04 -14.71 3.06
N MET A 50 41.31 -15.95 2.66
CA MET A 50 40.71 -16.54 1.46
C MET A 50 39.22 -16.81 1.68
N ALA A 51 38.86 -17.28 2.88
CA ALA A 51 37.45 -17.45 3.27
C ALA A 51 36.70 -16.11 3.27
N ILE A 52 37.31 -15.03 3.78
CA ILE A 52 36.71 -13.68 3.78
C ILE A 52 36.42 -13.21 2.35
N VAL A 53 37.39 -13.34 1.44
CA VAL A 53 37.23 -12.89 0.05
C VAL A 53 36.16 -13.71 -0.68
N LEU A 54 36.17 -15.04 -0.51
CA LEU A 54 35.20 -15.92 -1.17
C LEU A 54 33.76 -15.66 -0.67
N LEU A 55 33.57 -15.54 0.64
CA LEU A 55 32.27 -15.22 1.25
C LEU A 55 31.81 -13.81 0.88
N GLY A 56 32.73 -12.85 0.81
CA GLY A 56 32.44 -11.48 0.34
C GLY A 56 31.97 -11.47 -1.12
N LEU A 57 32.58 -12.29 -1.99
CA LEU A 57 32.17 -12.41 -3.39
C LEU A 57 30.81 -13.11 -3.52
N GLN A 58 30.53 -14.13 -2.70
CA GLN A 58 29.21 -14.77 -2.63
C GLN A 58 28.14 -13.78 -2.15
N MET A 59 28.46 -12.93 -1.17
CA MET A 59 27.57 -11.88 -0.68
C MET A 59 27.27 -10.84 -1.77
N LEU A 60 28.29 -10.41 -2.53
CA LEU A 60 28.10 -9.52 -3.70
C LEU A 60 27.24 -10.17 -4.77
N ALA A 61 27.48 -11.45 -5.08
CA ALA A 61 26.67 -12.19 -6.05
C ALA A 61 25.21 -12.31 -5.59
N ALA A 62 24.97 -12.57 -4.30
CA ALA A 62 23.61 -12.63 -3.73
C ALA A 62 22.87 -11.29 -3.83
N VAL A 63 23.55 -10.16 -3.54
CA VAL A 63 22.98 -8.82 -3.71
C VAL A 63 22.70 -8.52 -5.19
N GLY A 64 23.65 -8.84 -6.08
CA GLY A 64 23.48 -8.65 -7.52
C GLY A 64 22.29 -9.44 -8.07
N LEU A 65 22.17 -10.71 -7.69
CA LEU A 65 21.04 -11.57 -8.05
C LEU A 65 19.72 -11.02 -7.49
N SER A 66 19.70 -10.61 -6.22
CA SER A 66 18.53 -9.99 -5.59
C SER A 66 18.08 -8.73 -6.34
N GLY A 67 19.03 -7.88 -6.74
CA GLY A 67 18.75 -6.67 -7.51
C GLY A 67 18.15 -6.97 -8.88
N LEU A 68 18.70 -7.94 -9.63
CA LEU A 68 18.16 -8.35 -10.93
C LEU A 68 16.73 -8.92 -10.80
N ILE A 69 16.50 -9.78 -9.80
CA ILE A 69 15.17 -10.34 -9.53
C ILE A 69 14.20 -9.24 -9.10
N SER A 70 14.65 -8.27 -8.30
CA SER A 70 13.83 -7.11 -7.90
C SER A 70 13.39 -6.28 -9.10
N LEU A 71 14.29 -6.03 -10.05
CA LEU A 71 13.98 -5.29 -11.27
C LEU A 71 12.96 -6.06 -12.12
N TRP A 72 13.16 -7.36 -12.26
CA TRP A 72 12.25 -8.22 -13.02
C TRP A 72 10.86 -8.33 -12.37
N ALA A 73 10.79 -8.50 -11.05
CA ALA A 73 9.55 -8.51 -10.28
C ALA A 73 8.83 -7.15 -10.34
N SER A 74 9.58 -6.04 -10.28
CA SER A 74 9.02 -4.69 -10.42
C SER A 74 8.42 -4.48 -11.82
N TYR A 75 9.12 -4.91 -12.87
CA TYR A 75 8.62 -4.87 -14.25
C TYR A 75 7.33 -5.68 -14.40
N LEU A 76 7.31 -6.93 -13.93
CA LEU A 76 6.10 -7.77 -13.96
C LEU A 76 4.95 -7.15 -13.17
N SER A 77 5.24 -6.53 -12.03
CA SER A 77 4.22 -5.85 -11.21
C SER A 77 3.61 -4.65 -11.94
N ALA A 78 4.45 -3.85 -12.61
CA ALA A 78 4.02 -2.72 -13.40
C ALA A 78 3.16 -3.15 -14.59
N ASP A 79 3.57 -4.20 -15.31
CA ASP A 79 2.82 -4.75 -16.44
C ASP A 79 1.48 -5.37 -15.99
N LEU A 80 1.46 -6.12 -14.87
CA LEU A 80 0.23 -6.68 -14.31
C LEU A 80 -0.77 -5.57 -13.96
N ALA A 81 -0.29 -4.48 -13.34
CA ALA A 81 -1.12 -3.34 -13.00
C ALA A 81 -1.62 -2.61 -14.26
N ALA A 82 -0.77 -2.37 -15.25
CA ALA A 82 -1.17 -1.74 -16.51
C ALA A 82 -2.24 -2.57 -17.24
N LEU A 83 -2.06 -3.89 -17.31
CA LEU A 83 -3.03 -4.81 -17.88
C LEU A 83 -4.36 -4.80 -17.10
N SER A 84 -4.32 -4.71 -15.77
CA SER A 84 -5.52 -4.59 -14.95
C SER A 84 -6.29 -3.30 -15.23
N GLY A 85 -5.57 -2.18 -15.40
CA GLY A 85 -6.14 -0.88 -15.75
C GLY A 85 -6.76 -0.90 -17.13
N LYS A 86 -6.08 -1.50 -18.12
CA LYS A 86 -6.62 -1.71 -19.47
C LYS A 86 -7.90 -2.54 -19.42
N TYR A 87 -7.86 -3.70 -18.76
CA TYR A 87 -9.02 -4.60 -18.64
C TYR A 87 -10.25 -3.91 -18.04
N LEU A 88 -10.07 -3.12 -16.98
CA LEU A 88 -11.16 -2.38 -16.35
C LEU A 88 -11.67 -1.24 -17.23
N ARG A 89 -10.79 -0.54 -17.96
CA ARG A 89 -11.18 0.53 -18.90
C ARG A 89 -12.02 -0.02 -20.02
N ASP A 90 -11.58 -1.10 -20.66
CA ASP A 90 -12.29 -1.75 -21.76
C ASP A 90 -13.70 -2.17 -21.31
N ARG A 91 -13.82 -2.82 -20.14
CA ARG A 91 -15.12 -3.24 -19.59
C ARG A 91 -16.05 -2.09 -19.24
N ILE A 92 -15.52 -1.01 -18.67
CA ILE A 92 -16.32 0.17 -18.35
C ILE A 92 -16.78 0.83 -19.65
N PHE A 93 -15.89 0.97 -20.63
CA PHE A 93 -16.20 1.55 -21.93
C PHE A 93 -17.29 0.74 -22.67
N ASP A 94 -17.14 -0.57 -22.79
CA ASP A 94 -18.16 -1.46 -23.39
C ASP A 94 -19.51 -1.32 -22.68
N LYS A 95 -19.49 -1.25 -21.34
CA LYS A 95 -20.72 -1.10 -20.56
C LYS A 95 -21.37 0.26 -20.78
N THR A 96 -20.59 1.32 -21.02
CA THR A 96 -21.12 2.65 -21.31
C THR A 96 -21.89 2.71 -22.62
N GLN A 97 -21.45 1.98 -23.64
CA GLN A 97 -22.06 1.99 -24.97
C GLN A 97 -23.42 1.30 -25.02
N VAL A 98 -23.67 0.33 -24.14
CA VAL A 98 -24.94 -0.43 -24.07
C VAL A 98 -25.93 0.12 -23.05
N LEU A 99 -25.59 1.22 -22.36
CA LEU A 99 -26.49 1.87 -21.40
C LEU A 99 -27.61 2.62 -22.13
N SER A 100 -28.84 2.51 -21.61
CA SER A 100 -29.94 3.35 -22.10
C SER A 100 -29.70 4.82 -21.76
N ILE A 101 -30.28 5.75 -22.52
CA ILE A 101 -30.19 7.20 -22.22
C ILE A 101 -30.66 7.50 -20.79
N ARG A 102 -31.69 6.77 -20.30
CA ARG A 102 -32.23 6.94 -18.96
C ARG A 102 -31.22 6.54 -17.89
N ASP A 103 -30.55 5.41 -18.08
CA ASP A 103 -29.55 4.91 -17.13
C ASP A 103 -28.27 5.75 -17.19
N PHE A 104 -27.88 6.22 -18.38
CA PHE A 104 -26.75 7.12 -18.55
C PHE A 104 -26.99 8.46 -17.82
N ASN A 105 -28.18 9.05 -17.98
CA ASN A 105 -28.56 10.28 -17.29
C ASN A 105 -28.61 10.13 -15.76
N ARG A 106 -28.87 8.92 -15.25
CA ARG A 106 -28.82 8.65 -13.80
C ARG A 106 -27.41 8.78 -13.23
N PHE A 107 -26.37 8.45 -13.99
CA PHE A 107 -24.98 8.59 -13.56
C PHE A 107 -24.40 9.97 -13.91
N GLY A 108 -24.76 10.49 -15.09
CA GLY A 108 -24.26 11.75 -15.63
C GLY A 108 -22.86 11.63 -16.25
N THR A 109 -22.62 12.40 -17.31
CA THR A 109 -21.38 12.36 -18.11
C THR A 109 -20.13 12.55 -17.25
N ALA A 110 -20.15 13.52 -16.33
CA ALA A 110 -19.01 13.81 -15.46
C ALA A 110 -18.61 12.61 -14.58
N SER A 111 -19.59 11.91 -13.99
CA SER A 111 -19.30 10.71 -13.18
C SER A 111 -18.80 9.54 -14.02
N MET A 112 -19.25 9.41 -15.27
CA MET A 112 -18.77 8.36 -16.16
C MET A 112 -17.30 8.60 -16.55
N ILE A 113 -16.92 9.85 -16.80
CA ILE A 113 -15.53 10.23 -17.07
C ILE A 113 -14.64 9.89 -15.88
N THR A 114 -15.00 10.30 -14.66
CA THR A 114 -14.17 10.02 -13.46
C THR A 114 -14.03 8.53 -13.20
N ARG A 115 -15.13 7.76 -13.34
CA ARG A 115 -15.12 6.29 -13.20
C ARG A 115 -14.26 5.60 -14.25
N ALA A 116 -14.25 6.11 -15.49
CA ALA A 116 -13.45 5.55 -16.58
C ALA A 116 -11.96 5.99 -16.53
N THR A 117 -11.61 6.97 -15.71
CA THR A 117 -10.26 7.55 -15.67
C THR A 117 -9.64 7.44 -14.29
N SER A 118 -9.93 8.39 -13.40
CA SER A 118 -9.34 8.51 -12.07
C SER A 118 -9.56 7.28 -11.22
N ASP A 119 -10.79 6.75 -11.17
CA ASP A 119 -11.10 5.60 -10.31
C ASP A 119 -10.31 4.35 -10.74
N ILE A 120 -10.15 4.13 -12.04
CA ILE A 120 -9.36 3.00 -12.55
C ILE A 120 -7.88 3.21 -12.26
N THR A 121 -7.37 4.43 -12.36
CA THR A 121 -5.98 4.72 -11.98
C THR A 121 -5.74 4.45 -10.50
N VAL A 122 -6.69 4.78 -9.61
CA VAL A 122 -6.62 4.43 -8.18
C VAL A 122 -6.59 2.92 -7.98
N ILE A 123 -7.43 2.16 -8.69
CA ILE A 123 -7.41 0.69 -8.62
C ILE A 123 -6.07 0.13 -9.14
N GLN A 124 -5.55 0.66 -10.25
CA GLN A 124 -4.27 0.27 -10.82
C GLN A 124 -3.12 0.52 -9.83
N GLN A 125 -3.08 1.69 -9.19
CA GLN A 125 -2.10 1.99 -8.14
C GLN A 125 -2.25 1.06 -6.94
N THR A 126 -3.48 0.73 -6.55
CA THR A 126 -3.75 -0.22 -5.47
C THR A 126 -3.18 -1.60 -5.79
N VAL A 127 -3.29 -2.06 -7.04
CA VAL A 127 -2.68 -3.33 -7.49
C VAL A 127 -1.16 -3.28 -7.35
N ILE A 128 -0.51 -2.18 -7.78
CA ILE A 128 0.95 -2.01 -7.65
C ILE A 128 1.35 -2.05 -6.18
N MET A 129 0.71 -1.24 -5.34
CA MET A 129 1.02 -1.18 -3.90
C MET A 129 0.83 -2.54 -3.23
N PHE A 130 -0.24 -3.26 -3.58
CA PHE A 130 -0.48 -4.58 -3.02
C PHE A 130 0.65 -5.55 -3.39
N VAL A 131 1.01 -5.62 -4.66
CA VAL A 131 2.02 -6.57 -5.15
C VAL A 131 3.44 -6.21 -4.70
N GLN A 132 3.78 -4.92 -4.64
CA GLN A 132 5.15 -4.48 -4.32
C GLN A 132 5.41 -4.21 -2.83
N MET A 133 4.38 -3.90 -2.02
CA MET A 133 4.57 -3.56 -0.61
C MET A 133 3.87 -4.52 0.34
N ILE A 134 2.61 -4.85 0.07
CA ILE A 134 1.79 -5.66 1.00
C ILE A 134 2.13 -7.15 0.88
N LEU A 135 2.23 -7.66 -0.34
CA LEU A 135 2.50 -9.07 -0.63
C LEU A 135 3.88 -9.54 -0.16
N PRO A 136 4.98 -8.76 -0.30
CA PRO A 136 6.30 -9.19 0.18
C PRO A 136 6.41 -9.26 1.71
N ALA A 137 5.71 -8.42 2.46
CA ALA A 137 5.82 -8.37 3.91
C ALA A 137 5.63 -9.74 4.62
N PRO A 138 4.53 -10.49 4.39
CA PRO A 138 4.37 -11.83 4.98
C PRO A 138 5.37 -12.84 4.41
N ILE A 139 5.77 -12.72 3.13
CA ILE A 139 6.75 -13.61 2.51
C ILE A 139 8.11 -13.47 3.21
N ILE A 140 8.59 -12.24 3.39
CA ILE A 140 9.84 -11.94 4.08
C ILE A 140 9.79 -12.45 5.52
N ALA A 141 8.67 -12.28 6.22
CA ALA A 141 8.49 -12.79 7.57
C ALA A 141 8.62 -14.32 7.64
N ILE A 142 7.95 -15.04 6.73
CA ILE A 142 8.05 -16.51 6.65
C ILE A 142 9.48 -16.93 6.30
N THR A 143 10.11 -16.29 5.31
CA THR A 143 11.49 -16.58 4.91
C THR A 143 12.46 -16.35 6.06
N ALA A 144 12.29 -15.28 6.84
CA ALA A 144 13.12 -14.99 8.02
C ALA A 144 12.99 -16.09 9.08
N ILE A 145 11.79 -16.59 9.36
CA ILE A 145 11.57 -17.71 10.27
C ILE A 145 12.27 -18.98 9.76
N ILE A 146 12.09 -19.31 8.47
CA ILE A 146 12.73 -20.49 7.84
C ILE A 146 14.26 -20.41 7.94
N MET A 147 14.85 -19.25 7.62
CA MET A 147 16.30 -19.07 7.71
C MET A 147 16.81 -19.11 9.15
N THR A 148 16.03 -18.59 10.11
CA THR A 148 16.39 -18.66 11.53
C THR A 148 16.43 -20.10 12.03
N ILE A 149 15.47 -20.94 11.61
CA ILE A 149 15.47 -22.39 11.94
C ILE A 149 16.77 -23.05 11.45
N GLY A 150 17.23 -22.68 10.24
CA GLY A 150 18.46 -23.20 9.66
C GLY A 150 19.74 -22.77 10.37
N VAL A 151 19.73 -21.64 11.09
CA VAL A 151 20.88 -21.17 11.89
C VAL A 151 20.85 -21.79 13.28
N SER A 152 19.72 -21.68 13.99
CA SER A 152 19.54 -22.28 15.31
C SER A 152 18.06 -22.44 15.63
N SER A 153 17.64 -23.68 15.84
CA SER A 153 16.23 -24.00 16.15
C SER A 153 15.79 -23.45 17.51
N SER A 154 16.71 -23.20 18.45
CA SER A 154 16.37 -22.63 19.76
C SER A 154 16.04 -21.12 19.70
N LEU A 155 16.61 -20.39 18.72
CA LEU A 155 16.44 -18.94 18.59
C LEU A 155 15.20 -18.53 17.78
N VAL A 156 14.51 -19.49 17.16
CA VAL A 156 13.33 -19.27 16.29
C VAL A 156 12.19 -18.57 17.01
N TRP A 157 12.07 -18.77 18.32
CA TRP A 157 11.03 -18.13 19.13
C TRP A 157 11.17 -16.60 19.17
N ILE A 158 12.39 -16.07 19.00
CA ILE A 158 12.65 -14.63 19.06
C ILE A 158 11.90 -13.87 17.94
N PRO A 159 12.11 -14.15 16.64
CA PRO A 159 11.38 -13.46 15.57
C PRO A 159 9.88 -13.73 15.61
N ILE A 160 9.43 -14.92 16.04
CA ILE A 160 8.00 -15.25 16.15
C ILE A 160 7.33 -14.36 17.21
N ILE A 161 7.89 -14.31 18.42
CA ILE A 161 7.34 -13.50 19.51
C ILE A 161 7.39 -12.02 19.13
N ALA A 162 8.49 -11.55 18.55
CA ALA A 162 8.60 -10.18 18.07
C ALA A 162 7.49 -9.83 17.05
N MET A 163 7.25 -10.71 16.06
CA MET A 163 6.22 -10.50 15.05
C MET A 163 4.81 -10.45 15.66
N VAL A 164 4.51 -11.33 16.63
CA VAL A 164 3.23 -11.33 17.34
C VAL A 164 3.04 -10.04 18.15
N VAL A 165 4.08 -9.61 18.88
CA VAL A 165 4.04 -8.36 19.65
C VAL A 165 3.84 -7.14 18.75
N PHE A 166 4.54 -7.07 17.61
CA PHE A 166 4.36 -6.00 16.64
C PHE A 166 2.96 -6.00 16.01
N MET A 167 2.44 -7.18 15.62
CA MET A 167 1.08 -7.28 15.09
C MET A 167 0.04 -6.85 16.12
N LEU A 168 0.20 -7.25 17.39
CA LEU A 168 -0.68 -6.83 18.47
C LEU A 168 -0.62 -5.32 18.71
N ALA A 169 0.58 -4.73 18.74
CA ALA A 169 0.77 -3.30 18.90
C ALA A 169 0.11 -2.51 17.76
N ILE A 170 0.34 -2.92 16.50
CA ILE A 170 -0.29 -2.31 15.33
C ILE A 170 -1.82 -2.43 15.41
N TYR A 171 -2.34 -3.60 15.78
CA TYR A 171 -3.77 -3.84 15.93
C TYR A 171 -4.42 -2.94 16.98
N LEU A 172 -3.79 -2.80 18.15
CA LEU A 172 -4.25 -1.92 19.22
C LEU A 172 -4.23 -0.44 18.81
N ILE A 173 -3.18 -0.01 18.11
CA ILE A 173 -3.10 1.34 17.53
C ILE A 173 -4.24 1.54 16.53
N PHE A 174 -4.49 0.58 15.64
CA PHE A 174 -5.55 0.68 14.64
C PHE A 174 -6.95 0.79 15.25
N ILE A 175 -7.25 0.01 16.29
CA ILE A 175 -8.53 0.08 17.01
C ILE A 175 -8.75 1.48 17.61
N LYS A 176 -7.70 2.10 18.16
CA LYS A 176 -7.79 3.44 18.74
C LYS A 176 -7.80 4.55 17.68
N ALA A 177 -7.00 4.41 16.63
CA ALA A 177 -6.86 5.41 15.57
C ALA A 177 -8.09 5.47 14.66
N SER A 178 -8.74 4.33 14.36
CA SER A 178 -9.91 4.28 13.48
C SER A 178 -11.07 5.20 13.92
N PRO A 179 -11.56 5.19 15.18
CA PRO A 179 -12.63 6.09 15.62
C PRO A 179 -12.20 7.56 15.63
N ILE A 180 -10.93 7.85 15.94
CA ILE A 180 -10.38 9.22 15.89
C ILE A 180 -10.41 9.74 14.45
N SER A 181 -9.89 8.95 13.50
CA SER A 181 -9.92 9.30 12.07
C SER A 181 -11.35 9.53 11.55
N LYS A 182 -12.33 8.71 11.98
CA LYS A 182 -13.74 8.93 11.64
C LYS A 182 -14.29 10.24 12.21
N THR A 183 -13.86 10.62 13.41
CA THR A 183 -14.28 11.88 14.05
C THR A 183 -13.70 13.07 13.31
N ILE A 184 -12.41 13.03 12.98
CA ILE A 184 -11.73 14.06 12.17
C ILE A 184 -12.45 14.22 10.81
N GLN A 185 -12.77 13.12 10.12
CA GLN A 185 -13.52 13.16 8.86
C GLN A 185 -14.89 13.86 9.00
N LYS A 186 -15.68 13.51 10.03
CA LYS A 186 -16.97 14.18 10.27
C LYS A 186 -16.82 15.68 10.52
N ARG A 187 -15.74 16.13 11.16
CA ARG A 187 -15.47 17.56 11.40
C ARG A 187 -15.09 18.28 10.10
N LEU A 188 -14.29 17.63 9.25
CA LEU A 188 -13.99 18.14 7.90
C LEU A 188 -15.25 18.27 7.06
N ASP A 189 -16.17 17.30 7.11
CA ASP A 189 -17.44 17.36 6.40
C ASP A 189 -18.28 18.58 6.83
N VAL A 190 -18.28 18.89 8.14
CA VAL A 190 -18.95 20.08 8.66
C VAL A 190 -18.31 21.36 8.14
N ILE A 191 -16.97 21.45 8.13
CA ILE A 191 -16.26 22.60 7.56
C ILE A 191 -16.60 22.78 6.08
N ASN A 192 -16.50 21.70 5.29
CA ASN A 192 -16.80 21.73 3.86
C ASN A 192 -18.26 22.17 3.60
N ARG A 193 -19.20 21.70 4.41
CA ARG A 193 -20.61 22.12 4.30
C ARG A 193 -20.79 23.61 4.60
N ILE A 194 -20.23 24.12 5.71
CA ILE A 194 -20.34 25.54 6.08
C ILE A 194 -19.71 26.42 4.99
N MET A 195 -18.51 26.05 4.52
CA MET A 195 -17.84 26.78 3.44
C MET A 195 -18.65 26.76 2.14
N GLY A 196 -19.23 25.60 1.78
CA GLY A 196 -20.11 25.48 0.62
C GLY A 196 -21.34 26.38 0.71
N GLU A 197 -22.05 26.36 1.86
CA GLU A 197 -23.18 27.24 2.15
C GLU A 197 -22.80 28.72 2.08
N ALA A 198 -21.64 29.09 2.65
CA ALA A 198 -21.16 30.47 2.66
C ALA A 198 -20.82 30.98 1.25
N ILE A 199 -20.18 30.15 0.43
CA ILE A 199 -19.81 30.52 -0.96
C ILE A 199 -21.07 30.67 -1.82
N THR A 200 -22.00 29.72 -1.77
CA THR A 200 -23.24 29.79 -2.56
C THR A 200 -24.17 30.89 -2.06
N GLY A 201 -24.24 31.09 -0.74
CA GLY A 201 -25.11 32.05 -0.06
C GLY A 201 -24.52 33.45 0.14
N VAL A 202 -23.34 33.75 -0.41
CA VAL A 202 -22.60 34.99 -0.10
C VAL A 202 -23.42 36.28 -0.31
N ARG A 203 -24.29 36.30 -1.33
CA ARG A 203 -25.18 37.44 -1.60
C ARG A 203 -26.24 37.62 -0.52
N VAL A 204 -26.81 36.52 -0.03
CA VAL A 204 -27.81 36.53 1.04
C VAL A 204 -27.17 36.96 2.36
N ILE A 205 -25.98 36.43 2.67
CA ILE A 205 -25.24 36.79 3.89
C ILE A 205 -24.95 38.29 3.92
N ARG A 206 -24.51 38.88 2.79
CA ARG A 206 -24.28 40.32 2.69
C ARG A 206 -25.56 41.15 2.71
N ALA A 207 -26.63 40.68 2.07
CA ALA A 207 -27.92 41.38 2.05
C ALA A 207 -28.55 41.51 3.44
N PHE A 208 -28.30 40.54 4.32
CA PHE A 208 -28.77 40.53 5.72
C PHE A 208 -27.70 40.97 6.74
N ASP A 209 -26.55 41.48 6.28
CA ASP A 209 -25.41 41.89 7.12
C ASP A 209 -24.95 40.82 8.16
N ASN A 210 -25.07 39.54 7.80
CA ASN A 210 -24.80 38.40 8.70
C ASN A 210 -23.36 37.90 8.64
N SER A 211 -22.42 38.71 8.14
CA SER A 211 -21.03 38.29 7.90
C SER A 211 -20.30 37.89 9.20
N GLU A 212 -20.52 38.62 10.29
CA GLU A 212 -19.93 38.31 11.60
C GLU A 212 -20.47 37.01 12.20
N PHE A 213 -21.75 36.72 12.00
CA PHE A 213 -22.37 35.47 12.44
C PHE A 213 -21.73 34.28 11.73
N GLU A 214 -21.62 34.33 10.40
CA GLU A 214 -20.99 33.26 9.62
C GLU A 214 -19.49 33.12 9.92
N ARG A 215 -18.80 34.23 10.21
CA ARG A 215 -17.40 34.17 10.68
C ARG A 215 -17.29 33.39 11.99
N LYS A 216 -18.14 33.69 12.99
CA LYS A 216 -18.15 32.97 14.27
C LYS A 216 -18.47 31.48 14.09
N ARG A 217 -19.49 31.17 13.28
CA ARG A 217 -19.89 29.78 12.97
C ARG A 217 -18.76 28.99 12.32
N THR A 218 -18.07 29.59 11.35
CA THR A 218 -16.93 28.96 10.66
C THR A 218 -15.75 28.78 11.60
N ASN A 219 -15.43 29.80 12.41
CA ASN A 219 -14.34 29.73 13.37
C ASN A 219 -14.57 28.63 14.42
N GLN A 220 -15.80 28.48 14.90
CA GLN A 220 -16.16 27.38 15.82
C GLN A 220 -15.96 26.01 15.17
N ALA A 221 -16.26 25.85 13.88
CA ALA A 221 -16.01 24.59 13.16
C ALA A 221 -14.51 24.29 13.05
N PHE A 222 -13.68 25.29 12.79
CA PHE A 222 -12.22 25.14 12.79
C PHE A 222 -11.65 24.80 14.16
N LEU A 223 -12.12 25.44 15.23
CA LEU A 223 -11.71 25.12 16.61
C LEU A 223 -12.08 23.66 16.97
N ASN A 224 -13.31 23.24 16.66
CA ASN A 224 -13.75 21.86 16.90
C ASN A 224 -12.94 20.82 16.10
N TYR A 225 -12.44 21.18 14.92
CA TYR A 225 -11.53 20.34 14.16
C TYR A 225 -10.14 20.30 14.80
N ALA A 226 -9.59 21.46 15.13
CA ALA A 226 -8.27 21.58 15.77
C ALA A 226 -8.19 20.79 17.09
N ASP A 227 -9.22 20.87 17.94
CA ASP A 227 -9.27 20.16 19.21
C ASP A 227 -9.16 18.63 19.05
N ASN A 228 -9.74 18.06 17.99
CA ASN A 228 -9.71 16.61 17.74
C ASN A 228 -8.46 16.13 16.99
N VAL A 229 -7.69 17.05 16.40
CA VAL A 229 -6.42 16.73 15.74
C VAL A 229 -5.27 16.84 16.73
N ILE A 230 -5.39 17.75 17.70
CA ILE A 230 -4.33 18.05 18.69
C ILE A 230 -4.47 17.18 19.96
N ARG A 231 -5.68 16.81 20.37
CA ARG A 231 -5.94 15.93 21.53
C ARG A 231 -6.22 14.50 21.11
#